data_AF-A0A966ENE3-F1
#
_entry.id   AF-A0A966ENE3-F1
#
_cell.length_a   1.000
_cell.length_b   1.000
_cell.length_c   1.000
_cell.angle_alpha   90.00
_cell.angle_beta   90.00
_cell.angle_gamma   90.00
#
_symmetry.space_group_name_H-M   'P 1'
#
loop_
_entity.id
_entity.type
_entity.pdbx_description
1 polymer ?
#
loop_
_entity_poly.entity_id
_entity_poly.type
_entity_poly.pdbx_seq_one_letter_code
_entity_poly.pdbx_strand_id
1 'polypeptide(L)'
;MTEIEQVVSGEFRAAVDDARARMGSLFEPACPNVTFLKALRDELANASADSASVPYPELIDPDTYWNASVKPQSKALREGVVGIVERLQDRVIETMDVAETDLKQIVDRAAADPGSNPQARRSEVNEYVAQRCNALHHQMAQLLDLLPDHSPLDEARALHHEALVGHATADVEGLKTAYLRDAGGDDAHQTYAAQQWSETFADRVAHRQALLAGVAPWRHQELALVGYERARTQSESLIEAAVTRLQAPLSGMQLLLMERFDKPES
;
A
#
# COMPACT_ATOMS: atom_id res chain seq x y z
N MET A 1 28.39 -6.46 21.83
CA MET A 1 27.15 -7.11 21.35
C MET A 1 27.22 -8.56 21.80
N THR A 2 26.30 -9.03 22.65
CA THR A 2 26.31 -10.41 23.16
C THR A 2 25.79 -11.39 22.09
N GLU A 3 26.03 -12.70 22.28
CA GLU A 3 25.57 -13.75 21.36
C GLU A 3 24.04 -13.78 21.24
N ILE A 4 23.32 -13.61 22.37
CA ILE A 4 21.85 -13.56 22.39
C ILE A 4 21.33 -12.34 21.62
N GLU A 5 22.00 -11.19 21.75
CA GLU A 5 21.61 -10.00 21.00
C GLU A 5 21.72 -10.18 19.48
N GLN A 6 22.74 -10.90 19.02
CA GLN A 6 22.94 -11.23 17.61
C GLN A 6 21.84 -12.16 17.11
N VAL A 7 21.49 -13.18 17.91
CA VAL A 7 20.42 -14.13 17.59
C VAL A 7 19.08 -13.42 17.50
N VAL A 8 18.67 -12.66 18.53
CA VAL A 8 17.41 -11.89 18.54
C VAL A 8 17.34 -10.94 17.36
N SER A 9 18.43 -10.23 17.06
CA SER A 9 18.46 -9.31 15.92
C SER A 9 18.37 -10.02 14.57
N GLY A 10 19.00 -11.20 14.45
CA GLY A 10 18.95 -12.05 13.27
C GLY A 10 17.56 -12.64 13.02
N GLU A 11 16.93 -13.19 14.06
CA GLU A 11 15.59 -13.78 13.97
C GLU A 11 14.53 -12.75 13.61
N PHE A 12 14.60 -11.55 14.21
CA PHE A 12 13.70 -10.45 13.85
C PHE A 12 13.84 -10.08 12.37
N ARG A 13 15.08 -9.86 11.91
CA ARG A 13 15.34 -9.49 10.50
C ARG A 13 14.83 -10.56 9.54
N ALA A 14 15.09 -11.84 9.84
CA ALA A 14 14.62 -12.96 9.03
C ALA A 14 13.09 -13.01 8.95
N ALA A 15 12.39 -12.74 10.06
CA ALA A 15 10.93 -12.69 10.09
C ALA A 15 10.37 -11.54 9.24
N VAL A 16 10.98 -10.35 9.33
CA VAL A 16 10.59 -9.19 8.51
C VAL A 16 10.85 -9.44 7.03
N ASP A 17 12.00 -10.02 6.67
CA ASP A 17 12.35 -10.30 5.28
C ASP A 17 11.43 -11.37 4.66
N ASP A 18 11.08 -12.43 5.40
CA ASP A 18 10.08 -13.42 4.97
C ASP A 18 8.70 -12.78 4.79
N ALA A 19 8.27 -11.93 5.73
CA ALA A 19 7.01 -11.22 5.60
C ALA A 19 7.00 -10.28 4.39
N ARG A 20 8.07 -9.53 4.14
CA ARG A 20 8.21 -8.66 2.95
C ARG A 20 8.14 -9.48 1.67
N ALA A 21 8.83 -10.61 1.59
CA ALA A 21 8.78 -11.50 0.43
C ALA A 21 7.36 -12.04 0.17
N ARG A 22 6.62 -12.38 1.23
CA ARG A 22 5.21 -12.81 1.13
C ARG A 22 4.28 -11.68 0.71
N MET A 23 4.48 -10.46 1.23
CA MET A 23 3.72 -9.28 0.80
C MET A 23 3.98 -8.98 -0.68
N GLY A 24 5.24 -9.01 -1.13
CA GLY A 24 5.60 -8.86 -2.54
C GLY A 24 4.91 -9.90 -3.42
N SER A 25 4.96 -11.18 -3.02
CA SER A 25 4.30 -12.28 -3.74
C SER A 25 2.77 -12.13 -3.83
N LEU A 26 2.16 -11.39 -2.91
CA LEU A 26 0.72 -11.15 -2.86
C LEU A 26 0.32 -9.93 -3.69
N PHE A 27 1.08 -8.83 -3.59
CA PHE A 27 0.72 -7.53 -4.16
C PHE A 27 1.29 -7.30 -5.56
N GLU A 28 2.55 -7.66 -5.82
CA GLU A 28 3.18 -7.38 -7.11
C GLU A 28 2.42 -8.01 -8.29
N PRO A 29 1.97 -9.28 -8.22
CA PRO A 29 1.20 -9.88 -9.31
C PRO A 29 -0.22 -9.31 -9.43
N ALA A 30 -0.77 -8.80 -8.33
CA ALA A 30 -2.13 -8.26 -8.29
C ALA A 30 -2.20 -6.77 -8.69
N CYS A 31 -1.06 -6.08 -8.75
CA CYS A 31 -0.98 -4.68 -9.13
C CYS A 31 -1.41 -4.51 -10.60
N PRO A 32 -2.48 -3.73 -10.88
CA PRO A 32 -2.82 -3.39 -12.25
C PRO A 32 -1.64 -2.69 -12.91
N ASN A 33 -1.26 -3.16 -14.09
CA ASN A 33 -0.20 -2.54 -14.90
C ASN A 33 -0.75 -2.08 -16.24
N VAL A 34 0.06 -1.30 -16.95
CA VAL A 34 -0.30 -0.68 -18.24
C VAL A 34 -0.76 -1.70 -19.27
N THR A 35 -0.07 -2.84 -19.37
CA THR A 35 -0.38 -3.91 -20.31
C THR A 35 -1.75 -4.52 -19.99
N PHE A 36 -2.00 -4.81 -18.72
CA PHE A 36 -3.29 -5.33 -18.25
C PHE A 36 -4.42 -4.33 -18.53
N LEU A 37 -4.24 -3.06 -18.17
CA LEU A 37 -5.26 -2.04 -18.38
C LEU A 37 -5.58 -1.90 -19.86
N LYS A 38 -4.56 -1.84 -20.73
CA LYS A 38 -4.77 -1.78 -22.18
C LYS A 38 -5.55 -2.99 -22.69
N ALA A 39 -5.15 -4.19 -22.30
CA ALA A 39 -5.85 -5.43 -22.68
C ALA A 39 -7.32 -5.41 -22.23
N LEU A 40 -7.58 -5.00 -20.99
CA LEU A 40 -8.93 -4.89 -20.44
C LEU A 40 -9.80 -3.91 -21.25
N ARG A 41 -9.25 -2.75 -21.61
CA ARG A 41 -9.95 -1.77 -22.45
C ARG A 41 -10.25 -2.31 -23.83
N ASP A 42 -9.27 -2.94 -24.47
CA ASP A 42 -9.41 -3.45 -25.83
C ASP A 42 -10.42 -4.62 -25.87
N GLU A 43 -10.42 -5.50 -24.86
CA GLU A 43 -11.41 -6.57 -24.70
C GLU A 43 -12.83 -6.03 -24.47
N LEU A 44 -13.00 -5.03 -23.58
CA LEU A 44 -14.31 -4.42 -23.31
C LEU A 44 -14.83 -3.59 -24.48
N ALA A 45 -13.96 -2.96 -25.26
CA ALA A 45 -14.34 -2.28 -26.50
C ALA A 45 -14.90 -3.29 -27.52
N ASN A 46 -14.26 -4.44 -27.69
CA ASN A 46 -14.74 -5.52 -28.54
C ASN A 46 -16.07 -6.09 -28.03
N ALA A 47 -16.16 -6.38 -26.73
CA ALA A 47 -17.34 -6.92 -26.09
C ALA A 47 -18.55 -5.98 -26.17
N SER A 48 -18.32 -4.66 -26.09
CA SER A 48 -19.36 -3.64 -26.25
C SER A 48 -19.91 -3.60 -27.67
N ALA A 49 -19.09 -3.94 -28.67
CA ALA A 49 -19.50 -4.03 -30.07
C ALA A 49 -20.19 -5.38 -30.37
N ASP A 50 -19.71 -6.47 -29.79
CA ASP A 50 -20.25 -7.81 -29.93
C ASP A 50 -20.14 -8.58 -28.60
N SER A 51 -21.25 -8.67 -27.86
CA SER A 51 -21.26 -9.36 -26.56
C SER A 51 -21.01 -10.88 -26.67
N ALA A 52 -21.22 -11.49 -27.84
CA ALA A 52 -20.91 -12.90 -28.06
C ALA A 52 -19.39 -13.15 -28.24
N SER A 53 -18.59 -12.09 -28.38
CA SER A 53 -17.14 -12.20 -28.57
C SER A 53 -16.38 -12.53 -27.28
N VAL A 54 -17.03 -12.45 -26.11
CA VAL A 54 -16.42 -12.69 -24.79
C VAL A 54 -17.13 -13.81 -24.03
N PRO A 55 -16.40 -14.57 -23.20
CA PRO A 55 -16.99 -15.69 -22.45
C PRO A 55 -17.97 -15.26 -21.35
N TYR A 56 -17.84 -14.03 -20.83
CA TYR A 56 -18.62 -13.50 -19.71
C TYR A 56 -19.19 -12.12 -20.04
N PRO A 57 -20.20 -12.02 -20.92
CA PRO A 57 -20.76 -10.74 -21.37
C PRO A 57 -21.40 -9.90 -20.25
N GLU A 58 -21.87 -10.53 -19.19
CA GLU A 58 -22.38 -9.84 -18.00
C GLU A 58 -21.33 -8.97 -17.32
N LEU A 59 -20.04 -9.26 -17.50
CA LEU A 59 -18.95 -8.47 -16.94
C LEU A 59 -18.70 -7.18 -17.73
N ILE A 60 -19.40 -6.92 -18.84
CA ILE A 60 -19.38 -5.61 -19.51
C ILE A 60 -20.02 -4.54 -18.61
N ASP A 61 -20.97 -4.93 -17.75
CA ASP A 61 -21.55 -4.04 -16.75
C ASP A 61 -20.54 -3.75 -15.63
N PRO A 62 -20.20 -2.48 -15.34
CA PRO A 62 -19.21 -2.15 -14.33
C PRO A 62 -19.54 -2.61 -12.91
N ASP A 63 -20.82 -2.60 -12.53
CA ASP A 63 -21.24 -3.00 -11.18
C ASP A 63 -21.14 -4.52 -11.02
N THR A 64 -21.49 -5.27 -12.05
CA THR A 64 -21.32 -6.72 -12.11
C THR A 64 -19.84 -7.10 -12.10
N TYR A 65 -19.00 -6.44 -12.90
CA TYR A 65 -17.55 -6.59 -12.88
C TYR A 65 -16.94 -6.31 -11.49
N TRP A 66 -17.35 -5.22 -10.84
CA TRP A 66 -16.91 -4.89 -9.49
C TRP A 66 -17.24 -6.00 -8.50
N ASN A 67 -18.49 -6.46 -8.49
CA ASN A 67 -18.95 -7.46 -7.52
C ASN A 67 -18.40 -8.86 -7.76
N ALA A 68 -18.26 -9.27 -9.02
CA ALA A 68 -17.81 -10.60 -9.40
C ALA A 68 -16.29 -10.76 -9.40
N SER A 69 -15.53 -9.70 -9.70
CA SER A 69 -14.09 -9.78 -9.93
C SER A 69 -13.31 -8.92 -8.94
N VAL A 70 -13.45 -7.59 -9.01
CA VAL A 70 -12.56 -6.66 -8.29
C VAL A 70 -12.72 -6.80 -6.78
N LYS A 71 -13.95 -6.75 -6.27
CA LYS A 71 -14.22 -6.81 -4.83
C LYS A 71 -13.75 -8.11 -4.18
N PRO A 72 -13.98 -9.32 -4.75
CA PRO A 72 -13.39 -10.56 -4.26
C PRO A 72 -11.86 -10.56 -4.24
N GLN A 73 -11.20 -10.05 -5.30
CA GLN A 73 -9.74 -9.98 -5.37
C GLN A 73 -9.17 -9.04 -4.30
N SER A 74 -9.74 -7.82 -4.16
CA SER A 74 -9.38 -6.90 -3.08
C SER A 74 -9.57 -7.52 -1.69
N LYS A 75 -10.60 -8.35 -1.51
CA LYS A 75 -10.83 -9.07 -0.26
C LYS A 75 -9.75 -10.12 -0.01
N ALA A 76 -9.42 -10.94 -1.01
CA ALA A 76 -8.40 -11.97 -0.90
C ALA A 76 -7.02 -11.39 -0.58
N LEU A 77 -6.66 -10.24 -1.16
CA LEU A 77 -5.43 -9.50 -0.81
C LEU A 77 -5.41 -9.16 0.68
N ARG A 78 -6.48 -8.59 1.22
CA ARG A 78 -6.54 -8.24 2.64
C ARG A 78 -6.46 -9.45 3.56
N GLU A 79 -7.17 -10.53 3.23
CA GLU A 79 -7.10 -11.77 4.00
C GLU A 79 -5.69 -12.37 3.98
N GLY A 80 -5.00 -12.30 2.83
CA GLY A 80 -3.59 -12.66 2.71
C GLY A 80 -2.69 -11.83 3.62
N VAL A 81 -2.89 -10.51 3.65
CA VAL A 81 -2.15 -9.59 4.53
C VAL A 81 -2.37 -9.92 5.99
N VAL A 82 -3.62 -10.12 6.41
CA VAL A 82 -3.96 -10.50 7.79
C VAL A 82 -3.15 -11.73 8.20
N GLY A 83 -3.17 -12.79 7.39
CA GLY A 83 -2.43 -14.01 7.71
C GLY A 83 -0.90 -13.83 7.71
N ILE A 84 -0.34 -12.90 6.93
CA ILE A 84 1.11 -12.58 6.97
C ILE A 84 1.44 -11.80 8.25
N VAL A 85 0.64 -10.77 8.56
CA VAL A 85 0.82 -9.93 9.75
C VAL A 85 0.68 -10.75 11.02
N GLU A 86 -0.33 -11.62 11.14
CA GLU A 86 -0.52 -12.48 12.32
C GLU A 86 0.71 -13.37 12.57
N ARG A 87 1.19 -14.08 11.54
CA ARG A 87 2.40 -14.90 11.66
C ARG A 87 3.64 -14.10 12.05
N LEU A 88 3.77 -12.89 11.52
CA LEU A 88 4.88 -12.01 11.85
C LEU A 88 4.77 -11.52 13.30
N GLN A 89 3.57 -11.18 13.77
CA GLN A 89 3.34 -10.79 15.16
C GLN A 89 3.72 -11.93 16.11
N ASP A 90 3.28 -13.15 15.85
CA ASP A 90 3.62 -14.32 16.66
C ASP A 90 5.14 -14.49 16.75
N ARG A 91 5.84 -14.40 15.60
CA ARG A 91 7.30 -14.54 15.56
C ARG A 91 8.04 -13.43 16.29
N VAL A 92 7.56 -12.18 16.18
CA VAL A 92 8.12 -11.05 16.91
C VAL A 92 7.90 -11.20 18.41
N ILE A 93 6.72 -11.65 18.85
CA ILE A 93 6.43 -11.89 20.26
C ILE A 93 7.37 -12.96 20.84
N GLU A 94 7.54 -14.09 20.15
CA GLU A 94 8.49 -15.14 20.56
C GLU A 94 9.92 -14.59 20.71
N THR A 95 10.37 -13.80 19.72
CA THR A 95 11.70 -13.17 19.73
C THR A 95 11.82 -12.17 20.89
N MET A 96 10.70 -11.51 21.24
CA MET A 96 10.66 -10.53 22.30
C MET A 96 10.71 -11.14 23.69
N ASP A 97 10.05 -12.28 23.90
CA ASP A 97 10.11 -13.02 25.16
C ASP A 97 11.55 -13.46 25.49
N VAL A 98 12.31 -13.88 24.48
CA VAL A 98 13.74 -14.23 24.62
C VAL A 98 14.56 -13.00 25.03
N ALA A 99 14.34 -11.87 24.36
CA ALA A 99 15.05 -10.62 24.66
C ALA A 99 14.71 -10.09 26.06
N GLU A 100 13.43 -10.12 26.46
CA GLU A 100 13.00 -9.71 27.80
C GLU A 100 13.62 -10.61 28.88
N THR A 101 13.66 -11.93 28.65
CA THR A 101 14.27 -12.88 29.58
C THR A 101 15.76 -12.60 29.78
N ASP A 102 16.50 -12.32 28.70
CA ASP A 102 17.92 -11.97 28.78
C ASP A 102 18.14 -10.66 29.55
N LEU A 103 17.36 -9.62 29.25
CA LEU A 103 17.44 -8.34 29.96
C LEU A 103 17.12 -8.49 31.47
N LYS A 104 16.10 -9.29 31.82
CA LYS A 104 15.79 -9.60 33.23
C LYS A 104 16.95 -10.28 33.93
N GLN A 105 17.58 -11.29 33.30
CA GLN A 105 18.73 -11.98 33.89
C GLN A 105 19.92 -11.04 34.11
N ILE A 106 20.16 -10.10 33.20
CA ILE A 106 21.23 -9.10 33.33
C ILE A 106 20.96 -8.17 34.51
N VAL A 107 19.72 -7.68 34.63
CA VAL A 107 19.28 -6.85 35.77
C VAL A 107 19.40 -7.61 37.09
N ASP A 108 18.90 -8.84 37.16
CA ASP A 108 18.90 -9.66 38.37
C ASP A 108 20.32 -9.98 38.84
N ARG A 109 21.23 -10.34 37.92
CA ARG A 109 22.64 -10.57 38.25
C ARG A 109 23.32 -9.31 38.77
N ALA A 110 23.05 -8.16 38.16
CA ALA A 110 23.63 -6.89 38.58
C ALA A 110 23.06 -6.39 39.92
N ALA A 111 21.81 -6.71 40.24
CA ALA A 111 21.21 -6.41 41.53
C ALA A 111 21.74 -7.34 42.64
N ALA A 112 21.97 -8.62 42.34
CA ALA A 112 22.50 -9.60 43.28
C ALA A 112 23.99 -9.36 43.63
N ASP A 113 24.78 -8.86 42.68
CA ASP A 113 26.19 -8.50 42.89
C ASP A 113 26.48 -7.07 42.34
N PRO A 114 26.16 -6.02 43.11
CA PRO A 114 26.32 -4.64 42.68
C PRO A 114 27.78 -4.15 42.74
N GLY A 115 28.70 -4.95 43.28
CA GLY A 115 30.11 -4.59 43.46
C GLY A 115 30.34 -3.43 44.44
N SER A 116 31.51 -2.80 44.35
CA SER A 116 31.96 -1.74 45.28
C SER A 116 31.34 -0.37 45.01
N ASN A 117 30.75 -0.15 43.84
CA ASN A 117 30.05 1.09 43.47
C ASN A 117 28.67 0.78 42.83
N PRO A 118 27.65 0.53 43.66
CA PRO A 118 26.31 0.17 43.19
C PRO A 118 25.67 1.21 42.27
N GLN A 119 25.96 2.50 42.47
CA GLN A 119 25.36 3.58 41.68
C GLN A 119 25.94 3.61 40.25
N ALA A 120 27.25 3.40 40.11
CA ALA A 120 27.87 3.28 38.79
C ALA A 120 27.34 2.04 38.06
N ARG A 121 27.26 0.89 38.76
CA ARG A 121 26.73 -0.35 38.21
C ARG A 121 25.29 -0.20 37.71
N ARG A 122 24.43 0.46 38.49
CA ARG A 122 23.06 0.79 38.10
C ARG A 122 23.04 1.63 36.82
N SER A 123 23.89 2.65 36.74
CA SER A 123 23.92 3.55 35.58
C SER A 123 24.31 2.81 34.30
N GLU A 124 25.29 1.89 34.38
CA GLU A 124 25.70 1.01 33.26
C GLU A 124 24.55 0.11 32.78
N VAL A 125 23.86 -0.55 33.71
CA VAL A 125 22.73 -1.45 33.39
C VAL A 125 21.58 -0.66 32.78
N ASN A 126 21.26 0.51 33.33
CA ASN A 126 20.21 1.38 32.80
C ASN A 126 20.51 1.79 31.36
N GLU A 127 21.74 2.23 31.08
CA GLU A 127 22.15 2.64 29.75
C GLU A 127 22.07 1.47 28.76
N TYR A 128 22.55 0.30 29.17
CA TYR A 128 22.48 -0.91 28.36
C TYR A 128 21.03 -1.31 28.05
N VAL A 129 20.15 -1.39 29.06
CA VAL A 129 18.73 -1.71 28.87
C VAL A 129 18.05 -0.69 27.95
N ALA A 130 18.33 0.60 28.12
CA ALA A 130 17.78 1.66 27.27
C ALA A 130 18.24 1.50 25.81
N GLN A 131 19.52 1.24 25.57
CA GLN A 131 20.06 0.97 24.23
C GLN A 131 19.38 -0.25 23.58
N ARG A 132 19.13 -1.32 24.36
CA ARG A 132 18.45 -2.53 23.88
C ARG A 132 16.99 -2.29 23.54
N CYS A 133 16.24 -1.61 24.41
CA CYS A 133 14.84 -1.24 24.13
C CYS A 133 14.75 -0.35 22.89
N ASN A 134 15.66 0.62 22.74
CA ASN A 134 15.72 1.46 21.54
C ASN A 134 16.00 0.66 20.27
N ALA A 135 16.92 -0.31 20.30
CA ALA A 135 17.20 -1.15 19.13
C ALA A 135 15.97 -1.97 18.72
N LEU A 136 15.23 -2.52 19.69
CA LEU A 136 13.99 -3.26 19.45
C LEU A 136 12.88 -2.36 18.89
N HIS A 137 12.76 -1.11 19.37
CA HIS A 137 11.85 -0.13 18.79
C HIS A 137 12.18 0.19 17.33
N HIS A 138 13.47 0.38 16.99
CA HIS A 138 13.91 0.61 15.61
C HIS A 138 13.60 -0.59 14.71
N GLN A 139 13.79 -1.81 15.23
CA GLN A 139 13.43 -3.03 14.53
C GLN A 139 11.93 -3.10 14.26
N MET A 140 11.09 -2.81 15.24
CA MET A 140 9.63 -2.76 15.04
C MET A 140 9.19 -1.69 14.05
N ALA A 141 9.92 -0.57 13.92
CA ALA A 141 9.61 0.43 12.90
C ALA A 141 9.78 -0.10 11.47
N GLN A 142 10.68 -1.07 11.24
CA GLN A 142 10.88 -1.69 9.91
C GLN A 142 9.65 -2.46 9.42
N LEU A 143 8.73 -2.81 10.31
CA LEU A 143 7.47 -3.45 9.96
C LEU A 143 6.54 -2.52 9.17
N LEU A 144 6.74 -1.20 9.23
CA LEU A 144 5.99 -0.25 8.41
C LEU A 144 6.36 -0.35 6.91
N ASP A 145 7.54 -0.89 6.62
CA ASP A 145 8.08 -1.04 5.25
C ASP A 145 7.87 -2.45 4.69
N LEU A 146 6.76 -3.11 5.07
CA LEU A 146 6.42 -4.46 4.63
C LEU A 146 5.78 -4.51 3.24
N LEU A 147 5.06 -3.46 2.85
CA LEU A 147 4.40 -3.42 1.55
C LEU A 147 5.40 -3.06 0.45
N PRO A 148 5.20 -3.60 -0.78
CA PRO A 148 6.02 -3.21 -1.93
C PRO A 148 5.82 -1.74 -2.28
N ASP A 149 6.66 -1.21 -3.16
CA ASP A 149 6.60 0.17 -3.64
C ASP A 149 5.22 0.51 -4.27
N HIS A 150 4.80 1.76 -4.16
CA HIS A 150 3.57 2.28 -4.76
C HIS A 150 3.76 2.72 -6.23
N SER A 151 5.00 2.98 -6.65
CA SER A 151 5.37 3.51 -7.96
C SER A 151 4.72 2.78 -9.15
N PRO A 152 4.63 1.42 -9.18
CA PRO A 152 3.97 0.73 -10.30
C PRO A 152 2.48 1.09 -10.46
N LEU A 153 1.77 1.34 -9.35
CA LEU A 153 0.37 1.75 -9.38
C LEU A 153 0.23 3.20 -9.86
N ASP A 154 1.13 4.08 -9.44
CA ASP A 154 1.14 5.49 -9.87
C ASP A 154 1.43 5.62 -11.36
N GLU A 155 2.39 4.84 -11.88
CA GLU A 155 2.67 4.75 -13.31
C GLU A 155 1.45 4.27 -14.09
N ALA A 156 0.79 3.21 -13.63
CA ALA A 156 -0.41 2.68 -14.26
C ALA A 156 -1.56 3.71 -14.26
N ARG A 157 -1.73 4.46 -13.15
CA ARG A 157 -2.75 5.52 -13.04
C ARG A 157 -2.45 6.71 -13.95
N ALA A 158 -1.21 7.15 -14.00
CA ALA A 158 -0.79 8.25 -14.87
C ALA A 158 -1.04 7.91 -16.34
N LEU A 159 -0.66 6.70 -16.76
CA LEU A 159 -0.86 6.24 -18.14
C LEU A 159 -2.34 5.98 -18.48
N HIS A 160 -3.14 5.50 -17.52
CA HIS A 160 -4.59 5.42 -17.67
C HIS A 160 -5.19 6.81 -17.93
N HIS A 161 -4.80 7.81 -17.12
CA HIS A 161 -5.27 9.18 -17.25
C HIS A 161 -4.86 9.79 -18.60
N GLU A 162 -3.59 9.63 -19.00
CA GLU A 162 -3.07 10.09 -20.28
C GLU A 162 -3.85 9.46 -21.46
N ALA A 163 -4.10 8.16 -21.41
CA ALA A 163 -4.85 7.46 -22.45
C ALA A 163 -6.30 7.96 -22.56
N LEU A 164 -6.95 8.21 -21.42
CA LEU A 164 -8.32 8.75 -21.37
C LEU A 164 -8.39 10.17 -21.95
N VAL A 165 -7.46 11.04 -21.56
CA VAL A 165 -7.35 12.42 -22.07
C VAL A 165 -7.04 12.42 -23.57
N GLY A 166 -6.13 11.55 -24.02
CA GLY A 166 -5.78 11.39 -25.43
C GLY A 166 -6.99 10.97 -26.28
N HIS A 167 -7.80 10.02 -25.79
CA HIS A 167 -9.02 9.63 -26.48
C HIS A 167 -10.09 10.73 -26.48
N ALA A 168 -10.28 11.43 -25.37
CA ALA A 168 -11.19 12.59 -25.31
C ALA A 168 -10.76 13.68 -26.30
N THR A 169 -9.46 13.91 -26.43
CA THR A 169 -8.87 14.88 -27.36
C THR A 169 -9.17 14.49 -28.81
N ALA A 170 -8.89 13.24 -29.19
CA ALA A 170 -9.16 12.73 -30.52
C ALA A 170 -10.66 12.80 -30.89
N ASP A 171 -11.55 12.46 -29.94
CA ASP A 171 -13.00 12.57 -30.14
C ASP A 171 -13.43 14.01 -30.41
N VAL A 172 -12.91 14.98 -29.63
CA VAL A 172 -13.23 16.41 -29.82
C VAL A 172 -12.66 16.90 -31.15
N GLU A 173 -11.42 16.58 -31.49
CA GLU A 173 -10.82 16.94 -32.78
C GLU A 173 -11.64 16.43 -33.98
N GLY A 174 -12.14 15.20 -33.90
CA GLY A 174 -13.00 14.60 -34.92
C GLY A 174 -14.32 15.37 -35.16
N LEU A 175 -14.81 16.11 -34.16
CA LEU A 175 -16.02 16.90 -34.26
C LEU A 175 -15.81 18.28 -34.89
N LYS A 176 -14.56 18.74 -35.04
CA LYS A 176 -14.24 20.09 -35.55
C LYS A 176 -14.84 20.36 -36.92
N THR A 177 -14.68 19.42 -37.85
CA THR A 177 -15.16 19.60 -39.22
C THR A 177 -16.69 19.71 -39.28
N ALA A 178 -17.41 18.93 -38.47
CA ALA A 178 -18.86 19.02 -38.38
C ALA A 178 -19.29 20.37 -37.78
N TYR A 179 -18.66 20.79 -36.68
CA TYR A 179 -18.93 22.08 -36.05
C TYR A 179 -18.74 23.27 -37.00
N LEU A 180 -17.64 23.30 -37.76
CA LEU A 180 -17.37 24.38 -38.71
C LEU A 180 -18.38 24.38 -39.88
N ARG A 181 -18.80 23.19 -40.32
CA ARG A 181 -19.84 23.05 -41.35
C ARG A 181 -21.19 23.59 -40.85
N ASP A 182 -21.57 23.22 -39.64
CA ASP A 182 -22.85 23.60 -39.02
C ASP A 182 -22.91 25.10 -38.69
N ALA A 183 -21.77 25.73 -38.41
CA ALA A 183 -21.70 27.18 -38.23
C ALA A 183 -22.13 27.97 -39.48
N GLY A 184 -21.97 27.40 -40.68
CA GLY A 184 -22.38 28.01 -41.94
C GLY A 184 -21.79 29.41 -42.18
N GLY A 185 -22.43 30.20 -43.04
CA GLY A 185 -22.14 31.63 -43.20
C GLY A 185 -21.00 31.98 -44.16
N ASP A 186 -20.64 33.26 -44.17
CA ASP A 186 -19.52 33.83 -44.93
C ASP A 186 -18.17 33.60 -44.21
N ASP A 187 -17.08 34.06 -44.83
CA ASP A 187 -15.72 33.90 -44.30
C ASP A 187 -15.56 34.48 -42.87
N ALA A 188 -16.30 35.54 -42.52
CA ALA A 188 -16.24 36.14 -41.19
C ALA A 188 -16.90 35.24 -40.14
N HIS A 189 -18.03 34.61 -40.47
CA HIS A 189 -18.68 33.63 -39.60
C HIS A 189 -17.83 32.38 -39.41
N GLN A 190 -17.21 31.88 -40.48
CA GLN A 190 -16.27 30.75 -40.41
C GLN A 190 -15.04 31.05 -39.55
N THR A 191 -14.49 32.27 -39.65
CA THR A 191 -13.37 32.72 -38.83
C THR A 191 -13.75 32.80 -37.35
N TYR A 192 -14.91 33.39 -37.04
CA TYR A 192 -15.42 33.48 -35.68
C TYR A 192 -15.68 32.08 -35.09
N ALA A 193 -16.29 31.17 -35.85
CA ALA A 193 -16.52 29.80 -35.42
C ALA A 193 -15.21 29.05 -35.14
N ALA A 194 -14.19 29.21 -35.98
CA ALA A 194 -12.87 28.62 -35.76
C ALA A 194 -12.20 29.17 -34.49
N GLN A 195 -12.33 30.46 -34.22
CA GLN A 195 -11.85 31.08 -32.99
C GLN A 195 -12.57 30.51 -31.76
N GLN A 196 -13.90 30.47 -31.78
CA GLN A 196 -14.71 29.89 -30.70
C GLN A 196 -14.36 28.42 -30.45
N TRP A 197 -14.17 27.64 -31.51
CA TRP A 197 -13.74 26.24 -31.40
C TRP A 197 -12.43 26.13 -30.61
N SER A 198 -11.43 26.94 -30.97
CA SER A 198 -10.13 26.95 -30.32
C SER A 198 -10.20 27.39 -28.87
N GLU A 199 -10.94 28.46 -28.57
CA GLU A 199 -11.07 29.03 -27.23
C GLU A 199 -11.70 28.06 -26.23
N THR A 200 -12.66 27.25 -26.68
CA THR A 200 -13.41 26.32 -25.82
C THR A 200 -12.98 24.86 -26.02
N PHE A 201 -11.84 24.61 -26.67
CA PHE A 201 -11.37 23.25 -26.96
C PHE A 201 -11.06 22.46 -25.68
N ALA A 202 -10.33 23.06 -24.74
CA ALA A 202 -9.96 22.41 -23.48
C ALA A 202 -11.21 22.02 -22.66
N ASP A 203 -12.21 22.88 -22.59
CA ASP A 203 -13.47 22.60 -21.89
C ASP A 203 -14.25 21.45 -22.54
N ARG A 204 -14.27 21.40 -23.88
CA ARG A 204 -14.86 20.26 -24.61
C ARG A 204 -14.13 18.96 -24.32
N VAL A 205 -12.79 18.98 -24.27
CA VAL A 205 -11.98 17.80 -23.93
C VAL A 205 -12.27 17.36 -22.51
N ALA A 206 -12.27 18.27 -21.54
CA ALA A 206 -12.58 17.95 -20.14
C ALA A 206 -14.00 17.37 -19.98
N HIS A 207 -14.98 17.94 -20.69
CA HIS A 207 -16.34 17.41 -20.70
C HIS A 207 -16.39 16.01 -21.32
N ARG A 208 -15.73 15.80 -22.46
CA ARG A 208 -15.69 14.48 -23.13
C ARG A 208 -14.99 13.43 -22.27
N GLN A 209 -13.90 13.81 -21.61
CA GLN A 209 -13.19 12.96 -20.65
C GLN A 209 -14.11 12.50 -19.52
N ALA A 210 -14.90 13.41 -18.93
CA ALA A 210 -15.84 13.08 -17.87
C ALA A 210 -16.94 12.10 -18.34
N LEU A 211 -17.42 12.26 -19.59
CA LEU A 211 -18.36 11.31 -20.19
C LEU A 211 -17.72 9.93 -20.40
N LEU A 212 -16.51 9.89 -20.96
CA LEU A 212 -15.78 8.65 -21.24
C LEU A 212 -15.47 7.86 -19.96
N ALA A 213 -15.14 8.55 -18.86
CA ALA A 213 -14.84 7.92 -17.57
C ALA A 213 -16.01 7.07 -17.02
N GLY A 214 -17.25 7.30 -17.46
CA GLY A 214 -18.42 6.51 -17.09
C GLY A 214 -18.68 5.29 -17.98
N VAL A 215 -17.96 5.12 -19.10
CA VAL A 215 -18.24 4.08 -20.09
C VAL A 215 -17.39 2.83 -19.80
N ALA A 216 -17.95 1.64 -20.07
CA ALA A 216 -17.41 0.32 -19.72
C ALA A 216 -15.89 0.11 -19.92
N PRO A 217 -15.21 0.52 -21.01
CA PRO A 217 -13.76 0.29 -21.08
C PRO A 217 -12.95 1.11 -20.05
N TRP A 218 -13.32 2.36 -19.82
CA TRP A 218 -12.62 3.26 -18.90
C TRP A 218 -13.03 3.04 -17.46
N ARG A 219 -14.32 2.78 -17.24
CA ARG A 219 -14.85 2.55 -15.91
C ARG A 219 -14.24 1.29 -15.29
N HIS A 220 -14.03 0.23 -16.06
CA HIS A 220 -13.44 -1.01 -15.56
C HIS A 220 -11.96 -0.88 -15.22
N GLN A 221 -11.20 -0.13 -16.02
CA GLN A 221 -9.81 0.20 -15.70
C GLN A 221 -9.72 0.96 -14.38
N GLU A 222 -10.57 1.98 -14.19
CA GLU A 222 -10.65 2.74 -12.94
C GLU A 222 -11.04 1.85 -11.75
N LEU A 223 -12.01 0.96 -11.92
CA LEU A 223 -12.42 0.02 -10.86
C LEU A 223 -11.27 -0.92 -10.47
N ALA A 224 -10.48 -1.42 -11.42
CA ALA A 224 -9.31 -2.25 -11.13
C ALA A 224 -8.25 -1.48 -10.31
N LEU A 225 -7.93 -0.25 -10.72
CA LEU A 225 -6.99 0.63 -10.00
C LEU A 225 -7.47 0.93 -8.57
N VAL A 226 -8.71 1.39 -8.42
CA VAL A 226 -9.30 1.73 -7.12
C VAL A 226 -9.46 0.49 -6.22
N GLY A 227 -9.77 -0.67 -6.80
CA GLY A 227 -9.86 -1.93 -6.08
C GLY A 227 -8.53 -2.32 -5.43
N TYR A 228 -7.44 -2.21 -6.17
CA TYR A 228 -6.09 -2.48 -5.66
C TYR A 228 -5.66 -1.43 -4.63
N GLU A 229 -5.82 -0.14 -4.94
CA GLU A 229 -5.50 0.97 -4.03
C GLU A 229 -6.20 0.82 -2.68
N ARG A 230 -7.52 0.56 -2.68
CA ARG A 230 -8.27 0.35 -1.43
C ARG A 230 -7.78 -0.84 -0.63
N ALA A 231 -7.44 -1.95 -1.30
CA ALA A 231 -6.90 -3.12 -0.62
C ALA A 231 -5.54 -2.81 0.02
N ARG A 232 -4.70 -2.06 -0.68
CA ARG A 232 -3.40 -1.61 -0.19
C ARG A 232 -3.52 -0.68 1.01
N THR A 233 -4.29 0.41 0.91
CA THR A 233 -4.47 1.37 2.02
C THR A 233 -5.02 0.68 3.28
N GLN A 234 -5.95 -0.25 3.12
CA GLN A 234 -6.46 -1.03 4.26
C GLN A 234 -5.39 -1.94 4.86
N SER A 235 -4.47 -2.44 4.03
CA SER A 235 -3.33 -3.25 4.48
C SER A 235 -2.28 -2.42 5.21
N GLU A 236 -2.04 -1.17 4.79
CA GLU A 236 -1.22 -0.20 5.51
C GLU A 236 -1.76 0.02 6.92
N SER A 237 -3.06 0.28 7.06
CA SER A 237 -3.69 0.44 8.38
C SER A 237 -3.59 -0.82 9.27
N LEU A 238 -3.67 -2.02 8.68
CA LEU A 238 -3.48 -3.28 9.42
C LEU A 238 -2.06 -3.43 9.95
N ILE A 239 -1.07 -3.04 9.14
CA ILE A 239 0.34 -3.07 9.50
C ILE A 239 0.62 -2.04 10.60
N GLU A 240 0.15 -0.80 10.46
CA GLU A 240 0.29 0.25 11.47
C GLU A 240 -0.31 -0.16 12.82
N ALA A 241 -1.51 -0.78 12.80
CA ALA A 241 -2.15 -1.31 13.98
C ALA A 241 -1.32 -2.43 14.62
N ALA A 242 -0.72 -3.30 13.80
CA ALA A 242 0.14 -4.38 14.28
C ALA A 242 1.43 -3.85 14.93
N VAL A 243 2.07 -2.85 14.33
CA VAL A 243 3.24 -2.17 14.89
C VAL A 243 2.92 -1.52 16.22
N THR A 244 1.80 -0.79 16.29
CA THR A 244 1.34 -0.16 17.54
C THR A 244 1.14 -1.20 18.65
N ARG A 245 0.52 -2.34 18.35
CA ARG A 245 0.34 -3.44 19.32
C ARG A 245 1.67 -4.01 19.81
N LEU A 246 2.64 -4.19 18.92
CA LEU A 246 3.94 -4.76 19.25
C LEU A 246 4.83 -3.79 20.03
N GLN A 247 4.73 -2.48 19.77
CA GLN A 247 5.52 -1.46 20.43
C GLN A 247 5.06 -1.14 21.86
N ALA A 248 3.76 -1.28 22.16
CA ALA A 248 3.21 -0.93 23.46
C ALA A 248 3.87 -1.68 24.64
N PRO A 249 4.10 -3.01 24.58
CA PRO A 249 4.83 -3.72 25.63
C PRO A 249 6.28 -3.25 25.84
N LEU A 250 6.99 -2.90 24.76
CA LEU A 250 8.39 -2.43 24.84
C LEU A 250 8.52 -1.14 25.65
N SER A 251 7.60 -0.20 25.47
CA SER A 251 7.61 1.06 26.20
C SER A 251 7.44 0.88 27.71
N GLY A 252 6.75 -0.18 28.14
CA GLY A 252 6.61 -0.55 29.56
C GLY A 252 7.80 -1.35 30.10
N MET A 253 8.49 -2.12 29.25
CA MET A 253 9.54 -3.05 29.64
C MET A 253 10.72 -2.35 30.32
N GLN A 254 11.19 -1.21 29.79
CA GLN A 254 12.31 -0.48 30.42
C GLN A 254 11.98 -0.07 31.86
N LEU A 255 10.80 0.50 32.09
CA LEU A 255 10.38 0.94 33.42
C LEU A 255 10.35 -0.23 34.40
N LEU A 256 9.72 -1.35 34.00
CA LEU A 256 9.59 -2.56 34.82
C LEU A 256 10.95 -3.19 35.15
N LEU A 257 11.89 -3.21 34.20
CA LEU A 257 13.25 -3.70 34.43
C LEU A 257 14.00 -2.84 35.45
N MET A 258 13.80 -1.52 35.44
CA MET A 258 14.44 -0.62 36.41
C MET A 258 13.83 -0.73 37.81
N GLU A 259 12.51 -0.89 37.91
CA GLU A 259 11.85 -1.19 39.19
C GLU A 259 12.33 -2.51 39.80
N ARG A 260 12.59 -3.51 38.96
CA ARG A 260 13.12 -4.82 39.35
C ARG A 260 14.55 -4.73 39.91
N PHE A 261 15.40 -3.89 39.32
CA PHE A 261 16.75 -3.62 39.87
C PHE A 261 16.69 -3.06 41.30
N ASP A 262 15.70 -2.21 41.60
CA ASP A 262 15.53 -1.55 42.90
C ASP A 262 14.89 -2.45 43.97
N LYS A 263 14.22 -3.53 43.55
CA LYS A 263 13.54 -4.48 44.42
C LYS A 263 13.97 -5.90 44.03
N PRO A 264 15.20 -6.32 44.34
CA PRO A 264 15.58 -7.72 44.14
C PRO A 264 14.57 -8.60 44.90
N GLU A 265 14.02 -9.62 44.23
CA GLU A 265 13.17 -10.63 44.88
C GLU A 265 13.92 -11.17 46.10
N SER A 266 13.24 -11.15 47.26
CA SER A 266 13.81 -11.50 48.57
C SER A 266 13.77 -13.00 48.81
#